data_AF-A0A2V8BHH2-F1
#
_entry.id   AF-A0A2V8BHH2-F1
#
_cell.length_a   1.000
_cell.length_b   1.000
_cell.length_c   1.000
_cell.angle_alpha   90.00
_cell.angle_beta   90.00
_cell.angle_gamma   90.00
#
_symmetry.space_group_name_H-M   'P 1'
#
loop_
_entity.id
_entity.type
_entity.pdbx_description
1 polymer ?
#
loop_
_entity_poly.entity_id
_entity_poly.type
_entity_poly.pdbx_seq_one_letter_code
_entity_poly.pdbx_strand_id
1 'polypeptide(L)' 'MSSVRRLPLSLAMLAAMAGAACGNPPDKEMQQAQGAIDAARAAGADQYARDEFAAAEDAASAPRPPPRKRPI' A
#
# COMPACT_ATOMS: atom_id res chain seq x y z
N MET A 1 -0.35 36.24 -20.93
CA MET A 1 -1.45 35.37 -21.42
C MET A 1 -1.19 33.88 -21.08
N SER A 2 -0.63 33.59 -19.88
CA SER A 2 -0.16 32.22 -19.56
C SER A 2 -0.97 31.55 -18.45
N SER A 3 -1.67 32.32 -17.61
CA SER A 3 -2.40 31.78 -16.45
C SER A 3 -3.72 31.11 -16.83
N VAL A 4 -4.43 31.63 -17.84
CA VAL A 4 -5.72 31.07 -18.29
C VAL A 4 -5.56 29.71 -18.96
N ARG A 5 -4.42 29.46 -19.64
CA ARG A 5 -4.08 28.16 -20.24
C ARG A 5 -3.59 27.12 -19.23
N ARG A 6 -3.13 27.55 -18.05
CA ARG A 6 -2.67 26.64 -16.99
C ARG A 6 -3.79 26.12 -16.12
N LEU A 7 -4.87 26.91 -15.96
CA LEU A 7 -6.05 26.54 -15.17
C LEU A 7 -6.68 25.18 -15.57
N PRO A 8 -6.96 24.88 -16.85
CA PRO A 8 -7.54 23.59 -17.23
C PRO A 8 -6.57 22.43 -17.01
N LEU A 9 -5.26 22.67 -17.13
CA LEU A 9 -4.23 21.65 -16.97
C LEU A 9 -4.05 21.27 -15.49
N SER A 10 -4.12 22.25 -14.60
CA SER A 10 -4.15 22.03 -13.15
C SER A 10 -5.41 21.27 -12.72
N LEU A 11 -6.57 21.62 -13.28
CA LEU A 11 -7.83 20.93 -12.97
C LEU A 11 -7.82 19.46 -13.44
N ALA A 12 -7.28 19.19 -14.63
CA ALA A 12 -7.14 17.84 -15.17
C ALA A 12 -6.18 16.99 -14.33
N MET A 13 -5.06 17.56 -13.87
CA MET A 13 -4.12 16.89 -12.97
C MET A 13 -4.77 16.54 -11.63
N LEU A 14 -5.56 17.46 -11.07
CA LEU A 14 -6.27 17.26 -9.81
C LEU A 14 -7.33 16.16 -9.94
N ALA A 15 -8.07 16.14 -11.05
CA ALA A 15 -9.07 15.10 -11.33
C ALA A 15 -8.45 13.71 -11.52
N ALA A 16 -7.28 13.63 -12.18
CA ALA A 16 -6.55 12.37 -12.34
C ALA A 16 -6.06 11.80 -11.00
N MET A 17 -5.57 12.65 -10.09
CA MET A 17 -5.14 12.25 -8.75
C MET A 17 -6.31 11.79 -7.87
N ALA A 18 -7.48 12.42 -8.01
CA ALA A 18 -8.68 12.03 -7.26
C ALA A 18 -9.18 10.61 -7.59
N GLY A 19 -8.96 10.13 -8.83
CA GLY A 19 -9.32 8.77 -9.25
C GLY A 19 -8.48 7.66 -8.62
N ALA A 20 -7.21 7.94 -8.27
CA ALA A 20 -6.31 6.96 -7.66
C ALA A 20 -6.58 6.73 -6.15
N ALA A 21 -7.34 7.62 -5.50
CA ALA A 21 -7.61 7.55 -4.07
C ALA A 21 -8.83 6.69 -3.69
N CYS A 22 -9.67 6.30 -4.67
CA CYS A 22 -10.95 5.64 -4.42
C CYS A 22 -11.10 4.23 -5.05
N GLY A 23 -10.04 3.62 -5.59
CA GLY A 23 -10.18 2.43 -6.42
C GLY A 23 -9.25 1.28 -6.03
N ASN A 24 -9.82 0.26 -5.38
CA ASN A 24 -9.28 -1.08 -5.14
C ASN A 24 -8.00 -1.19 -4.27
N PRO A 25 -7.81 -2.32 -3.56
CA PRO A 25 -6.50 -2.63 -3.02
C PRO A 25 -5.51 -2.67 -4.18
N PRO A 26 -4.36 -1.99 -4.09
CA PRO A 26 -3.38 -1.99 -5.17
C PRO A 26 -2.81 -3.40 -5.31
N ASP A 27 -3.26 -4.15 -6.33
CA ASP A 27 -2.86 -5.54 -6.59
C ASP A 27 -1.34 -5.72 -6.59
N LYS A 28 -0.61 -4.71 -7.08
CA LYS A 28 0.85 -4.68 -7.10
C LYS A 28 1.47 -4.73 -5.70
N GLU A 29 0.95 -3.93 -4.77
CA GLU A 29 1.45 -3.89 -3.39
C GLU A 29 1.06 -5.19 -2.66
N MET A 30 -0.08 -5.80 -2.99
CA MET A 30 -0.49 -7.09 -2.44
C MET A 30 0.39 -8.24 -2.96
N GLN A 31 0.68 -8.27 -4.25
CA GLN A 31 1.64 -9.21 -4.82
C GLN A 31 3.05 -9.02 -4.24
N GLN A 32 3.46 -7.77 -4.02
CA GLN A 32 4.73 -7.47 -3.38
C GLN A 32 4.77 -7.98 -1.94
N ALA A 33 3.72 -7.75 -1.15
CA ALA A 33 3.62 -8.27 0.22
C ALA A 33 3.70 -9.81 0.24
N GLN A 34 2.97 -10.49 -0.66
CA GLN A 34 3.01 -11.95 -0.74
C GLN A 34 4.39 -12.48 -1.12
N GLY A 35 5.05 -11.85 -2.11
CA GLY A 35 6.41 -12.23 -2.49
C GLY A 35 7.43 -12.07 -1.36
N ALA A 36 7.25 -11.08 -0.47
CA ALA A 36 8.09 -10.91 0.71
C ALA A 36 7.86 -12.00 1.76
N ILE A 37 6.61 -12.43 1.97
CA ILE A 37 6.27 -13.56 2.86
C ILE A 37 6.89 -14.85 2.33
N ASP A 38 6.78 -15.12 1.02
CA ASP A 38 7.34 -16.32 0.40
C ASP A 38 8.88 -16.35 0.52
N ALA A 39 9.53 -15.21 0.33
CA ALA A 39 10.98 -15.08 0.51
C ALA A 39 11.41 -15.30 1.97
N ALA A 40 10.66 -14.73 2.93
CA ALA A 40 10.94 -14.93 4.35
C ALA A 40 10.75 -16.41 4.77
N ARG A 41 9.72 -17.08 4.25
CA ARG A 41 9.52 -18.51 4.45
C ARG A 41 10.65 -19.34 3.85
N ALA A 42 11.11 -19.00 2.65
CA ALA A 42 12.25 -19.66 2.02
C ALA A 42 13.56 -19.51 2.82
N ALA A 43 13.70 -18.40 3.57
CA ALA A 43 14.80 -18.17 4.51
C ALA A 43 14.60 -18.89 5.87
N GLY A 44 13.49 -19.59 6.09
CA GLY A 44 13.18 -20.31 7.32
C GLY A 44 12.62 -19.42 8.45
N ALA A 45 12.05 -18.26 8.13
CA ALA A 45 11.46 -17.37 9.16
C ALA A 45 10.34 -18.07 9.95
N ASP A 46 9.64 -19.03 9.35
CA ASP A 46 8.64 -19.89 10.00
C ASP A 46 9.22 -20.84 11.05
N GLN A 47 10.55 -20.99 11.12
CA GLN A 47 11.27 -21.83 12.08
C GLN A 47 12.05 -20.99 13.08
N TYR A 48 12.70 -19.92 12.63
CA TYR A 48 13.64 -19.14 13.44
C TYR A 48 13.05 -17.82 13.97
N ALA A 49 11.97 -17.31 13.37
CA ALA A 49 11.33 -16.03 13.70
C ALA A 49 9.80 -16.14 13.68
N ARG A 50 9.27 -17.23 14.26
CA ARG A 50 7.87 -17.66 14.18
C ARG A 50 6.86 -16.57 14.49
N ASP A 51 7.03 -15.90 15.62
CA ASP A 51 6.05 -14.90 16.09
C ASP A 51 5.97 -13.72 15.12
N GLU A 52 7.12 -13.31 14.57
CA GLU A 52 7.19 -12.15 13.69
C GLU A 52 6.74 -12.50 12.27
N PHE A 53 7.03 -13.73 11.84
CA PHE A 53 6.54 -14.27 10.59
C PHE A 53 5.01 -14.41 10.61
N ALA A 54 4.44 -14.94 11.71
CA ALA A 54 3.00 -15.02 11.88
C ALA A 54 2.34 -13.63 11.90
N ALA A 55 2.93 -12.67 12.61
CA ALA A 55 2.45 -11.29 12.62
C ALA A 55 2.47 -10.64 11.21
N ALA A 56 3.47 -10.98 10.39
CA ALA A 56 3.55 -10.52 9.02
C ALA A 56 2.49 -11.17 8.12
N GLU A 57 2.22 -12.48 8.26
CA GLU A 57 1.16 -13.19 7.55
C GLU A 57 -0.24 -12.63 7.90
N ASP A 58 -0.48 -12.35 9.17
CA ASP A 58 -1.71 -11.71 9.64
C ASP A 58 -1.87 -10.30 9.05
N ALA A 59 -0.79 -9.52 8.99
CA ALA A 59 -0.81 -8.17 8.42
C ALA A 59 -1.03 -8.17 6.89
N ALA A 60 -0.53 -9.19 6.19
CA ALA A 60 -0.69 -9.33 4.73
C ALA A 60 -2.11 -9.75 4.34
N SER A 61 -2.80 -10.51 5.19
CA SER A 61 -4.16 -11.00 4.97
C SER A 61 -5.25 -10.10 5.59
N ALA A 62 -4.88 -9.20 6.49
CA ALA A 62 -5.82 -8.27 7.13
C ALA A 62 -6.38 -7.22 6.15
N PRO A 63 -7.70 -6.94 6.20
CA PRO A 63 -8.24 -5.70 5.66
C PRO A 63 -7.47 -4.51 6.24
N ARG A 64 -7.10 -3.53 5.41
CA ARG A 64 -6.28 -2.37 5.81
C ARG A 64 -6.72 -1.87 7.20
N PRO A 65 -5.86 -1.94 8.24
CA PRO A 65 -6.23 -1.47 9.55
C PRO A 65 -6.46 0.04 9.48
N PRO A 66 -7.42 0.60 10.27
CA PRO A 66 -7.63 2.03 10.31
C PRO A 66 -6.32 2.74 10.67
N PRO A 67 -6.06 3.95 10.13
CA PRO A 67 -4.82 4.66 10.38
C PRO A 67 -4.63 4.83 11.89
N ARG A 68 -3.62 4.14 12.44
CA ARG A 68 -3.24 4.29 13.85
C ARG A 68 -2.78 5.74 14.02
N LYS A 69 -3.56 6.55 14.75
CA LYS A 69 -3.10 7.89 15.13
C LYS A 69 -1.84 7.69 15.96
N ARG A 70 -0.68 8.09 15.42
CA ARG A 70 0.54 8.19 16.22
C ARG A 70 0.24 9.19 17.35
N PRO A 71 0.32 8.80 18.63
CA PRO A 71 0.40 9.79 19.68
C PRO A 71 1.72 10.55 19.45
N ILE A 72 1.59 11.87 19.31
CA ILE A 72 2.69 12.83 19.32
C ILE A 72 3.28 12.93 20.73
#